data_AF-A0A3D1BFW6-F1
#
_entry.id   AF-A0A3D1BFW6-F1
#
_cell.length_a   1.000
_cell.length_b   1.000
_cell.length_c   1.000
_cell.angle_alpha   90.00
_cell.angle_beta   90.00
_cell.angle_gamma   90.00
#
_symmetry.space_group_name_H-M   'P 1'
#
loop_
_entity.id
_entity.type
_entity.pdbx_description
1 polymer ?
#
loop_
_entity_poly.entity_id
_entity_poly.type
_entity_poly.pdbx_seq_one_letter_code
_entity_poly.pdbx_strand_id
1 'polypeptide(L)'
;DCYIEEGCLNGFGQRELIRFTTHIKNIGELDYYIGTTAQTNQTGQFEWGECHNHWHYKGYAKYDLFTMDGALIPIGFKNGFCVMDLECSDGGSFTYGCSNMGIASGCGDIYSSGLSCQWIDVTDVEDGQYRLVVRVNWDYDPDALGRYETNTENNWAVVCIELDRSGGDLETSILTDCPTFTDCAGDPFGTALFDCNGECGGVAMIGDLNDDLVQDLTDAQAYVEGVLGGDLNVANCTDINTDGVMSLADAAFMADCQWWNEAHTDPDSTGVHSHCNFPVNDITNPYDTTHFKIAEVNWEEKYLDVHVKNPDARIFGYQLEFDGLQISQTESLLDAAYGYTGAPSHAPGGQKVVTLSYDGSTAPKNTSYVPLLRVHWIGSANG
;
A
#
# COMPACT_ATOMS: atom_id res chain seq x y z
N ASP A 1 -9.63 2.49 -9.29
CA ASP A 1 -10.60 1.38 -9.14
C ASP A 1 -10.73 1.19 -7.66
N CYS A 2 -11.94 1.20 -7.13
CA CYS A 2 -12.15 1.25 -5.69
C CYS A 2 -11.57 0.08 -4.93
N TYR A 3 -11.54 -1.12 -5.53
CA TYR A 3 -10.93 -2.26 -4.85
C TYR A 3 -9.40 -2.16 -4.78
N ILE A 4 -8.78 -1.46 -5.71
CA ILE A 4 -7.34 -1.17 -5.68
C ILE A 4 -7.06 -0.04 -4.68
N GLU A 5 -7.84 1.03 -4.72
CA GLU A 5 -7.71 2.19 -3.83
C GLU A 5 -7.92 1.81 -2.36
N GLU A 6 -8.81 0.85 -2.08
CA GLU A 6 -9.04 0.30 -0.73
C GLU A 6 -8.11 -0.88 -0.38
N GLY A 7 -7.13 -1.21 -1.23
CA GLY A 7 -6.14 -2.27 -0.96
C GLY A 7 -6.69 -3.71 -1.02
N CYS A 8 -7.89 -3.91 -1.54
CA CYS A 8 -8.52 -5.22 -1.68
C CYS A 8 -8.04 -6.01 -2.93
N LEU A 9 -7.46 -5.33 -3.91
CA LEU A 9 -6.86 -5.93 -5.11
C LEU A 9 -5.46 -5.36 -5.32
N ASN A 10 -4.54 -6.21 -5.76
CA ASN A 10 -3.15 -5.84 -6.02
C ASN A 10 -2.89 -5.51 -7.51
N GLY A 11 -3.93 -5.43 -8.34
CA GLY A 11 -3.74 -5.20 -9.76
C GLY A 11 -5.03 -5.05 -10.57
N PHE A 12 -4.87 -4.54 -11.79
CA PHE A 12 -5.93 -4.48 -12.79
C PHE A 12 -6.06 -5.79 -13.58
N GLY A 13 -7.15 -5.93 -14.33
CA GLY A 13 -7.37 -7.06 -15.22
C GLY A 13 -8.05 -8.26 -14.54
N GLN A 14 -7.81 -9.45 -15.07
CA GLN A 14 -8.33 -10.68 -14.48
C GLN A 14 -7.54 -11.00 -13.20
N ARG A 15 -8.24 -11.24 -12.09
CA ARG A 15 -7.66 -11.50 -10.78
C ARG A 15 -8.07 -12.89 -10.26
N GLU A 16 -7.16 -13.54 -9.56
CA GLU A 16 -7.38 -14.81 -8.88
C GLU A 16 -7.52 -14.57 -7.38
N LEU A 17 -8.73 -14.81 -6.87
CA LEU A 17 -9.12 -14.40 -5.52
C LEU A 17 -9.53 -15.62 -4.69
N ILE A 18 -8.98 -15.74 -3.49
CA ILE A 18 -9.44 -16.72 -2.51
C ILE A 18 -10.42 -16.04 -1.57
N ARG A 19 -11.70 -16.37 -1.74
CA ARG A 19 -12.80 -15.86 -0.91
C ARG A 19 -13.03 -16.75 0.30
N PHE A 20 -13.25 -16.15 1.46
CA PHE A 20 -13.52 -16.88 2.70
C PHE A 20 -14.45 -16.08 3.62
N THR A 21 -15.16 -16.79 4.50
CA THR A 21 -16.01 -16.16 5.50
C THR A 21 -15.22 -15.93 6.77
N THR A 22 -15.26 -14.73 7.32
CA THR A 22 -14.73 -14.42 8.65
C THR A 22 -15.89 -14.36 9.65
N HIS A 23 -15.77 -15.06 10.77
CA HIS A 23 -16.76 -15.05 11.85
C HIS A 23 -16.07 -14.69 13.16
N ILE A 24 -16.44 -13.55 13.73
CA ILE A 24 -15.84 -12.99 14.95
C ILE A 24 -16.90 -13.02 16.03
N LYS A 25 -16.62 -13.65 17.18
CA LYS A 25 -17.56 -13.76 18.29
C LYS A 25 -17.05 -13.02 19.51
N ASN A 26 -17.92 -12.25 20.15
CA ASN A 26 -17.67 -11.76 21.49
C ASN A 26 -18.04 -12.86 22.51
N ILE A 27 -17.02 -13.62 22.90
CA ILE A 27 -17.12 -14.66 23.93
C ILE A 27 -16.83 -14.14 25.35
N GLY A 28 -16.62 -12.83 25.50
CA GLY A 28 -16.40 -12.17 26.78
C GLY A 28 -17.70 -11.87 27.52
N GLU A 29 -17.57 -11.43 28.78
CA GLU A 29 -18.69 -11.14 29.67
C GLU A 29 -19.34 -9.76 29.45
N LEU A 30 -18.69 -8.90 28.65
CA LEU A 30 -19.13 -7.54 28.37
C LEU A 30 -19.19 -7.30 26.87
N ASP A 31 -20.10 -6.43 26.44
CA ASP A 31 -20.18 -5.97 25.05
C ASP A 31 -18.87 -5.30 24.61
N TYR A 32 -18.42 -5.58 23.40
CA TYR A 32 -17.34 -4.84 22.74
C TYR A 32 -17.97 -3.63 22.04
N TYR A 33 -17.78 -2.44 22.59
CA TYR A 33 -18.48 -1.24 22.12
C TYR A 33 -17.57 -0.36 21.25
N ILE A 34 -17.96 -0.14 20.00
CA ILE A 34 -17.24 0.74 19.07
C ILE A 34 -17.94 2.11 18.98
N GLY A 35 -19.27 2.12 19.04
CA GLY A 35 -20.06 3.35 19.07
C GLY A 35 -20.43 3.88 17.70
N THR A 36 -20.63 5.19 17.61
CA THR A 36 -21.21 5.84 16.43
C THR A 36 -20.16 6.62 15.65
N THR A 37 -20.33 6.73 14.34
CA THR A 37 -19.43 7.51 13.47
C THR A 37 -19.39 9.00 13.86
N ALA A 38 -20.43 9.52 14.52
CA ALA A 38 -20.46 10.86 15.09
C ALA A 38 -19.42 11.09 16.20
N GLN A 39 -18.84 10.02 16.75
CA GLN A 39 -17.82 10.06 17.80
C GLN A 39 -16.40 9.85 17.25
N THR A 40 -16.21 9.78 15.93
CA THR A 40 -14.90 9.45 15.32
C THR A 40 -13.77 10.37 15.82
N ASN A 41 -14.02 11.68 15.93
CA ASN A 41 -13.01 12.64 16.42
C ASN A 41 -12.64 12.46 17.91
N GLN A 42 -13.40 11.66 18.66
CA GLN A 42 -13.13 11.36 20.07
C GLN A 42 -12.48 9.99 20.24
N THR A 43 -12.89 9.01 19.43
CA THR A 43 -12.44 7.61 19.56
C THR A 43 -11.29 7.27 18.63
N GLY A 44 -11.13 7.96 17.49
CA GLY A 44 -10.14 7.63 16.46
C GLY A 44 -10.37 6.27 15.79
N GLN A 45 -11.55 5.68 16.00
CA GLN A 45 -11.86 4.29 15.67
C GLN A 45 -12.44 4.10 14.26
N PHE A 46 -12.73 5.18 13.54
CA PHE A 46 -13.31 5.08 12.20
C PHE A 46 -12.46 5.78 11.16
N GLU A 47 -12.37 5.16 9.98
CA GLU A 47 -11.78 5.74 8.78
C GLU A 47 -12.85 5.87 7.69
N TRP A 48 -12.76 6.91 6.87
CA TRP A 48 -13.74 7.17 5.80
C TRP A 48 -13.31 6.48 4.51
N GLY A 49 -14.13 5.55 4.01
CA GLY A 49 -13.93 4.94 2.69
C GLY A 49 -14.56 5.80 1.59
N GLU A 50 -13.74 6.61 0.91
CA GLU A 50 -14.18 7.48 -0.22
C GLU A 50 -14.93 6.72 -1.31
N CYS A 51 -14.48 5.51 -1.58
CA CYS A 51 -15.04 4.64 -2.62
C CYS A 51 -16.45 4.16 -2.33
N HIS A 52 -16.78 3.93 -1.07
CA HIS A 52 -18.08 3.43 -0.63
C HIS A 52 -18.91 4.45 0.16
N ASN A 53 -18.37 5.66 0.33
CA ASN A 53 -18.98 6.79 1.03
C ASN A 53 -19.57 6.40 2.40
N HIS A 54 -18.83 5.59 3.16
CA HIS A 54 -19.19 5.23 4.52
C HIS A 54 -17.94 5.02 5.40
N TRP A 55 -18.17 5.00 6.71
CA TRP A 55 -17.13 4.77 7.70
C TRP A 55 -16.85 3.28 7.91
N HIS A 56 -15.57 2.96 8.03
CA HIS A 56 -15.01 1.65 8.35
C HIS A 56 -14.48 1.65 9.77
N TYR A 57 -14.62 0.55 10.51
CA TYR A 57 -13.97 0.41 11.82
C TYR A 57 -12.49 0.08 11.59
N LYS A 58 -11.62 0.93 12.13
CA LYS A 58 -10.17 0.82 12.04
C LYS A 58 -9.68 -0.44 12.76
N GLY A 59 -8.71 -1.14 12.17
CA GLY A 59 -8.01 -2.24 12.84
C GLY A 59 -8.85 -3.50 13.08
N TYR A 60 -10.08 -3.58 12.57
CA TYR A 60 -11.01 -4.64 12.95
C TYR A 60 -10.49 -6.04 12.66
N ALA A 61 -10.04 -6.28 11.43
CA ALA A 61 -9.43 -7.54 11.04
C ALA A 61 -8.32 -7.32 10.02
N LYS A 62 -7.23 -8.06 10.17
CA LYS A 62 -6.10 -8.07 9.23
C LYS A 62 -5.95 -9.46 8.62
N TYR A 63 -5.69 -9.50 7.31
CA TYR A 63 -5.43 -10.72 6.58
C TYR A 63 -3.97 -10.67 6.10
N ASP A 64 -3.19 -11.67 6.49
CA ASP A 64 -1.80 -11.80 6.12
C ASP A 64 -1.56 -13.17 5.52
N LEU A 65 -0.74 -13.23 4.47
CA LEU A 65 -0.26 -14.48 3.90
C LEU A 65 1.21 -14.64 4.27
N PHE A 66 1.57 -15.80 4.78
CA PHE A 66 2.95 -16.15 5.07
C PHE A 66 3.37 -17.36 4.26
N THR A 67 4.63 -17.37 3.83
CA THR A 67 5.29 -18.59 3.37
C THR A 67 5.40 -19.61 4.51
N MET A 68 5.67 -20.88 4.17
CA MET A 68 5.81 -21.92 5.19
C MET A 68 7.01 -21.73 6.13
N ASP A 69 8.00 -20.93 5.73
CA ASP A 69 9.17 -20.51 6.52
C ASP A 69 8.98 -19.17 7.27
N GLY A 70 7.83 -18.49 7.09
CA GLY A 70 7.43 -17.35 7.93
C GLY A 70 7.70 -15.96 7.34
N ALA A 71 8.05 -15.86 6.05
CA ALA A 71 8.12 -14.57 5.36
C ALA A 71 6.71 -14.06 5.06
N LEU A 72 6.45 -12.78 5.35
CA LEU A 72 5.19 -12.10 5.04
C LEU A 72 5.10 -11.81 3.54
N ILE A 73 3.94 -12.09 2.94
CA ILE A 73 3.61 -11.74 1.56
C ILE A 73 2.49 -10.68 1.62
N PRO A 74 2.71 -9.47 1.07
CA PRO A 74 1.69 -8.44 1.00
C PRO A 74 0.61 -8.84 -0.01
N ILE A 75 -0.56 -9.25 0.49
CA ILE A 75 -1.69 -9.77 -0.31
C ILE A 75 -2.93 -8.86 -0.26
N GLY A 76 -2.73 -7.61 0.17
CA GLY A 76 -3.78 -6.62 0.33
C GLY A 76 -4.32 -6.54 1.76
N PHE A 77 -5.14 -5.52 2.00
CA PHE A 77 -5.71 -5.17 3.29
C PHE A 77 -7.24 -5.22 3.23
N LYS A 78 -7.89 -5.47 4.38
CA LYS A 78 -9.33 -5.31 4.52
C LYS A 78 -9.62 -4.03 5.28
N ASN A 79 -10.19 -3.05 4.57
CA ASN A 79 -10.94 -1.99 5.21
C ASN A 79 -12.23 -2.58 5.82
N GLY A 80 -12.41 -2.42 7.14
CA GLY A 80 -13.49 -3.06 7.89
C GLY A 80 -14.87 -2.57 7.44
N PHE A 81 -15.90 -3.43 7.42
CA PHE A 81 -17.28 -2.93 7.26
C PHE A 81 -17.86 -2.57 8.62
N CYS A 82 -19.17 -2.25 8.66
CA CYS A 82 -19.89 -2.11 9.91
C CYS A 82 -19.72 -3.34 10.82
N VAL A 83 -19.41 -3.11 12.09
CA VAL A 83 -19.40 -4.17 13.11
C VAL A 83 -20.77 -4.26 13.78
N MET A 84 -21.41 -5.43 13.71
CA MET A 84 -22.77 -5.62 14.24
C MET A 84 -23.05 -7.05 14.70
N ASP A 85 -24.15 -7.21 15.45
CA ASP A 85 -24.64 -8.53 15.85
C ASP A 85 -25.37 -9.20 14.67
N LEU A 86 -24.74 -10.20 14.05
CA LEU A 86 -25.35 -11.04 12.99
C LEU A 86 -25.73 -12.44 13.49
N GLU A 87 -25.15 -12.88 14.60
CA GLU A 87 -25.48 -14.11 15.31
C GLU A 87 -25.47 -13.86 16.83
N CYS A 88 -26.38 -14.49 17.59
CA CYS A 88 -26.36 -14.48 19.06
C CYS A 88 -26.64 -15.85 19.67
N SER A 89 -26.12 -16.90 19.03
CA SER A 89 -26.37 -18.30 19.41
C SER A 89 -25.80 -18.69 20.77
N ASP A 90 -24.83 -17.94 21.28
CA ASP A 90 -24.17 -18.18 22.58
C ASP A 90 -24.93 -17.55 23.76
N GLY A 91 -26.17 -17.10 23.53
CA GLY A 91 -27.06 -16.56 24.57
C GLY A 91 -27.10 -15.03 24.67
N GLY A 92 -26.44 -14.34 23.74
CA GLY A 92 -26.48 -12.88 23.62
C GLY A 92 -27.82 -12.33 23.11
N SER A 93 -27.92 -11.00 23.02
CA SER A 93 -29.07 -10.30 22.45
C SER A 93 -28.62 -9.29 21.39
N PHE A 94 -29.27 -9.30 20.22
CA PHE A 94 -29.02 -8.36 19.13
C PHE A 94 -29.20 -6.91 19.61
N THR A 95 -28.09 -6.19 19.72
CA THR A 95 -27.98 -4.85 20.33
C THR A 95 -27.37 -3.83 19.38
N TYR A 96 -26.37 -4.22 18.59
CA TYR A 96 -25.59 -3.33 17.74
C TYR A 96 -25.90 -3.49 16.24
N GLY A 97 -25.63 -2.43 15.49
CA GLY A 97 -25.89 -2.33 14.05
C GLY A 97 -25.00 -1.25 13.42
N CYS A 98 -25.06 -1.08 12.10
CA CYS A 98 -24.22 -0.09 11.38
C CYS A 98 -24.24 1.33 11.96
N SER A 99 -25.37 1.79 12.53
CA SER A 99 -25.47 3.15 13.09
C SER A 99 -24.85 3.31 14.48
N ASN A 100 -24.66 2.21 15.20
CA ASN A 100 -24.08 2.15 16.53
C ASN A 100 -23.40 0.78 16.68
N MET A 101 -22.11 0.75 16.41
CA MET A 101 -21.35 -0.46 16.17
C MET A 101 -20.85 -1.09 17.47
N GLY A 102 -20.69 -2.40 17.42
CA GLY A 102 -20.23 -3.23 18.53
C GLY A 102 -20.65 -4.67 18.35
N ILE A 103 -20.22 -5.53 19.27
CA ILE A 103 -20.64 -6.92 19.36
C ILE A 103 -21.08 -7.19 20.80
N ALA A 104 -22.34 -7.52 20.99
CA ALA A 104 -22.88 -7.84 22.30
C ALA A 104 -22.25 -9.13 22.86
N SER A 105 -22.15 -9.24 24.17
CA SER A 105 -21.69 -10.47 24.83
C SER A 105 -22.57 -11.66 24.39
N GLY A 106 -21.93 -12.74 23.92
CA GLY A 106 -22.62 -13.92 23.39
C GLY A 106 -23.18 -13.76 21.97
N CYS A 107 -22.77 -12.70 21.27
CA CYS A 107 -23.06 -12.47 19.85
C CYS A 107 -21.79 -12.50 18.99
N GLY A 108 -21.98 -12.48 17.68
CA GLY A 108 -20.92 -12.49 16.69
C GLY A 108 -21.31 -11.78 15.41
N ASP A 109 -20.27 -11.35 14.71
CA ASP A 109 -20.33 -10.67 13.42
C ASP A 109 -19.77 -11.59 12.33
N ILE A 110 -20.44 -11.62 11.18
CA ILE A 110 -20.18 -12.57 10.09
C ILE A 110 -19.97 -11.82 8.77
N TYR A 111 -18.75 -11.90 8.26
CA TYR A 111 -18.37 -11.40 6.95
C TYR A 111 -18.36 -12.55 5.96
N SER A 112 -19.48 -12.74 5.27
CA SER A 112 -19.64 -13.79 4.27
C SER A 112 -18.66 -13.64 3.10
N SER A 113 -18.14 -14.74 2.58
CA SER A 113 -17.29 -14.81 1.37
C SER A 113 -17.90 -14.15 0.11
N GLY A 114 -19.22 -13.91 0.12
CA GLY A 114 -19.93 -13.18 -0.93
C GLY A 114 -19.80 -11.65 -0.86
N LEU A 115 -19.26 -11.09 0.23
CA LEU A 115 -19.05 -9.66 0.37
C LEU A 115 -17.91 -9.17 -0.54
N SER A 116 -17.95 -7.87 -0.83
CA SER A 116 -16.84 -7.14 -1.44
C SER A 116 -15.66 -7.08 -0.46
N CYS A 117 -14.42 -7.04 -0.99
CA CYS A 117 -13.18 -7.05 -0.22
C CYS A 117 -12.99 -8.23 0.77
N GLN A 118 -13.80 -9.29 0.64
CA GLN A 118 -13.77 -10.45 1.52
C GLN A 118 -13.02 -11.61 0.85
N TRP A 119 -11.77 -11.34 0.49
CA TRP A 119 -10.84 -12.25 -0.19
C TRP A 119 -9.39 -11.83 0.07
N ILE A 120 -8.47 -12.68 -0.37
CA ILE A 120 -7.08 -12.32 -0.63
C ILE A 120 -6.81 -12.42 -2.13
N ASP A 121 -6.07 -11.45 -2.68
CA ASP A 121 -5.65 -11.46 -4.09
C ASP A 121 -4.33 -12.21 -4.21
N VAL A 122 -4.37 -13.38 -4.85
CA VAL A 122 -3.21 -14.28 -4.99
C VAL A 122 -2.72 -14.36 -6.43
N THR A 123 -3.16 -13.44 -7.29
CA THR A 123 -2.84 -13.46 -8.73
C THR A 123 -1.34 -13.54 -9.00
N ASP A 124 -0.55 -12.81 -8.21
CA ASP A 124 0.91 -12.68 -8.37
C ASP A 124 1.69 -13.53 -7.35
N VAL A 125 0.99 -14.41 -6.61
CA VAL A 125 1.59 -15.35 -5.65
C VAL A 125 1.87 -16.68 -6.36
N GLU A 126 3.12 -17.14 -6.27
CA GLU A 126 3.57 -18.40 -6.86
C GLU A 126 2.79 -19.62 -6.34
N ASP A 127 2.86 -20.74 -7.07
CA ASP A 127 2.30 -22.01 -6.61
C ASP A 127 3.13 -22.55 -5.43
N GLY A 128 2.45 -23.09 -4.42
CA GLY A 128 3.11 -23.53 -3.20
C GLY A 128 2.18 -23.61 -2.00
N GLN A 129 2.77 -23.86 -0.83
CA GLN A 129 2.06 -23.94 0.45
C GLN A 129 2.29 -22.66 1.25
N TYR A 130 1.23 -22.18 1.89
CA TYR A 130 1.21 -20.91 2.61
C TYR A 130 0.35 -21.01 3.86
N ARG A 131 0.53 -20.05 4.78
CA ARG A 131 -0.34 -19.83 5.94
C ARG A 131 -1.13 -18.55 5.73
N LEU A 132 -2.45 -18.68 5.59
CA LEU A 132 -3.37 -17.56 5.72
C LEU A 132 -3.62 -17.31 7.21
N VAL A 133 -3.27 -16.12 7.67
CA VAL A 133 -3.46 -15.68 9.04
C VAL A 133 -4.51 -14.57 9.06
N VAL A 134 -5.57 -14.78 9.81
CA VAL A 134 -6.62 -13.79 10.06
C VAL A 134 -6.52 -13.36 11.52
N ARG A 135 -6.33 -12.07 11.74
CA ARG A 135 -6.28 -11.46 13.08
C ARG A 135 -7.47 -10.53 13.27
N VAL A 136 -8.06 -10.54 14.46
CA VAL A 136 -9.05 -9.54 14.90
C VAL A 136 -8.44 -8.64 15.96
N ASN A 137 -8.77 -7.34 15.96
CA ASN A 137 -8.22 -6.36 16.92
C ASN A 137 -6.69 -6.49 17.07
N TRP A 138 -5.98 -6.45 15.94
CA TRP A 138 -4.57 -6.85 15.85
C TRP A 138 -3.59 -5.84 16.46
N ASP A 139 -4.04 -4.61 16.65
CA ASP A 139 -3.35 -3.51 17.34
C ASP A 139 -3.61 -3.51 18.86
N TYR A 140 -4.51 -4.39 19.34
CA TYR A 140 -4.92 -4.51 20.73
C TYR A 140 -5.54 -3.22 21.31
N ASP A 141 -6.15 -2.42 20.45
CA ASP A 141 -6.80 -1.19 20.87
C ASP A 141 -8.00 -1.49 21.80
N PRO A 142 -8.25 -0.61 22.78
CA PRO A 142 -9.43 -0.73 23.61
C PRO A 142 -10.69 -0.38 22.80
N ASP A 143 -11.83 -0.85 23.28
CA ASP A 143 -13.12 -0.40 22.79
C ASP A 143 -13.36 1.11 23.08
N ALA A 144 -14.43 1.70 22.56
CA ALA A 144 -14.72 3.13 22.70
C ALA A 144 -14.94 3.60 24.15
N LEU A 145 -15.06 2.68 25.12
CA LEU A 145 -15.14 2.97 26.55
C LEU A 145 -13.79 2.78 27.27
N GLY A 146 -12.71 2.50 26.54
CA GLY A 146 -11.39 2.25 27.11
C GLY A 146 -11.23 0.85 27.69
N ARG A 147 -12.06 -0.11 27.30
CA ARG A 147 -12.01 -1.49 27.79
C ARG A 147 -11.22 -2.37 26.84
N TYR A 148 -10.26 -3.11 27.38
CA TYR A 148 -9.46 -4.06 26.62
C TYR A 148 -10.10 -5.45 26.65
N GLU A 149 -9.83 -6.23 25.61
CA GLU A 149 -10.19 -7.64 25.58
C GLU A 149 -9.54 -8.39 26.75
N THR A 150 -10.26 -9.36 27.31
CA THR A 150 -9.78 -10.14 28.46
C THR A 150 -8.75 -11.20 28.09
N ASN A 151 -8.69 -11.57 26.81
CA ASN A 151 -7.74 -12.49 26.23
C ASN A 151 -7.49 -12.04 24.79
N THR A 152 -6.21 -11.87 24.42
CA THR A 152 -5.79 -11.50 23.06
C THR A 152 -5.07 -12.65 22.36
N GLU A 153 -4.78 -13.76 23.06
CA GLU A 153 -4.13 -14.94 22.50
C GLU A 153 -5.04 -15.71 21.53
N ASN A 154 -6.36 -15.50 21.63
CA ASN A 154 -7.37 -16.11 20.76
C ASN A 154 -7.82 -15.20 19.60
N ASN A 155 -7.11 -14.09 19.36
CA ASN A 155 -7.42 -13.16 18.26
C ASN A 155 -6.95 -13.66 16.90
N TRP A 156 -6.46 -14.90 16.82
CA TRP A 156 -5.81 -15.48 15.64
C TRP A 156 -6.58 -16.67 15.10
N ALA A 157 -6.73 -16.70 13.78
CA ALA A 157 -7.11 -17.89 13.02
C ALA A 157 -6.06 -18.16 11.94
N VAL A 158 -5.56 -19.39 11.88
CA VAL A 158 -4.51 -19.80 10.92
C VAL A 158 -5.02 -20.97 10.10
N VAL A 159 -4.93 -20.85 8.79
CA VAL A 159 -5.27 -21.91 7.84
C VAL A 159 -4.11 -22.09 6.88
N CYS A 160 -3.61 -23.31 6.76
CA CYS A 160 -2.61 -23.63 5.74
C CYS A 160 -3.32 -23.97 4.43
N ILE A 161 -2.90 -23.32 3.36
CA ILE A 161 -3.46 -23.48 2.02
C ILE A 161 -2.37 -23.87 1.03
N GLU A 162 -2.75 -24.58 -0.03
CA GLU A 162 -1.91 -24.87 -1.18
C GLU A 162 -2.51 -24.22 -2.42
N LEU A 163 -1.68 -23.51 -3.18
CA LEU A 163 -2.00 -22.90 -4.48
C LEU A 163 -1.39 -23.77 -5.58
N ASP A 164 -2.19 -24.19 -6.55
CA ASP A 164 -1.75 -25.01 -7.69
C ASP A 164 -2.41 -24.52 -8.99
N ARG A 165 -1.60 -24.13 -9.96
CA ARG A 165 -2.04 -23.72 -11.31
C ARG A 165 -1.57 -24.68 -12.40
N SER A 166 -1.01 -25.83 -12.03
CA SER A 166 -0.54 -26.84 -12.99
C SER A 166 -1.65 -27.38 -13.90
N GLY A 167 -2.92 -27.29 -13.46
CA GLY A 167 -4.12 -27.60 -14.22
C GLY A 167 -4.56 -26.54 -15.23
N GLY A 168 -3.98 -25.34 -15.18
CA GLY A 168 -4.28 -24.19 -16.06
C GLY A 168 -5.14 -23.09 -15.43
N ASP A 169 -5.91 -23.40 -14.41
CA ASP A 169 -6.64 -22.45 -13.55
C ASP A 169 -6.15 -22.63 -12.11
N LEU A 170 -6.26 -21.59 -11.25
CA LEU A 170 -5.96 -21.71 -9.83
C LEU A 170 -6.90 -22.72 -9.14
N GLU A 171 -6.30 -23.77 -8.57
CA GLU A 171 -6.91 -24.63 -7.58
C GLU A 171 -6.33 -24.31 -6.19
N THR A 172 -7.19 -24.33 -5.17
CA THR A 172 -6.78 -24.11 -3.77
C THR A 172 -7.27 -25.26 -2.89
N SER A 173 -6.39 -25.80 -2.07
CA SER A 173 -6.74 -26.83 -1.08
C SER A 173 -6.37 -26.40 0.34
N ILE A 174 -7.15 -26.84 1.33
CA ILE A 174 -6.82 -26.65 2.75
C ILE A 174 -6.00 -27.84 3.22
N LEU A 175 -4.83 -27.56 3.79
CA LEU A 175 -3.95 -28.58 4.34
C LEU A 175 -4.43 -29.03 5.72
N THR A 176 -4.48 -30.34 5.93
CA THR A 176 -4.96 -30.94 7.20
C THR A 176 -3.91 -30.92 8.32
N ASP A 177 -2.63 -30.92 7.95
CA ASP A 177 -1.51 -30.80 8.88
C ASP A 177 -0.95 -29.38 8.82
N CYS A 178 -1.64 -28.47 9.52
CA CYS A 178 -1.21 -27.08 9.63
C CYS A 178 -0.53 -26.87 10.98
N PRO A 179 0.81 -26.71 11.02
CA PRO A 179 1.50 -26.44 12.27
C PRO A 179 1.05 -25.10 12.84
N THR A 180 1.05 -24.99 14.17
CA THR A 180 0.79 -23.73 14.88
C THR A 180 1.68 -22.64 14.32
N PHE A 181 1.08 -21.50 13.94
CA PHE A 181 1.85 -20.33 13.54
C PHE A 181 2.72 -19.91 14.73
N THR A 182 4.01 -19.82 14.45
CA THR A 182 5.01 -19.39 15.40
C THR A 182 5.67 -18.20 14.76
N ASP A 183 5.81 -17.13 15.52
CA ASP A 183 6.47 -15.92 15.04
C ASP A 183 7.98 -16.15 14.85
N CYS A 184 8.71 -15.13 14.39
CA CYS A 184 10.13 -15.31 14.11
C CYS A 184 10.96 -15.62 15.38
N ALA A 185 10.44 -15.32 16.57
CA ALA A 185 11.11 -15.53 17.85
C ALA A 185 10.90 -16.95 18.41
N GLY A 186 10.02 -17.73 17.78
CA GLY A 186 9.66 -19.06 18.25
C GLY A 186 8.44 -19.06 19.18
N ASP A 187 7.72 -17.94 19.30
CA ASP A 187 6.55 -17.82 20.16
C ASP A 187 5.26 -18.18 19.38
N PRO A 188 4.46 -19.16 19.85
CA PRO A 188 3.18 -19.49 19.23
C PRO A 188 2.24 -18.28 19.22
N PHE A 189 1.73 -17.92 18.05
CA PHE A 189 0.89 -16.73 17.83
C PHE A 189 1.52 -15.41 18.32
N GLY A 190 2.85 -15.37 18.41
CA GLY A 190 3.56 -14.15 18.73
C GLY A 190 3.47 -13.12 17.60
N THR A 191 3.89 -11.89 17.90
CA THR A 191 3.83 -10.76 16.98
C THR A 191 5.18 -10.36 16.42
N ALA A 192 6.27 -11.06 16.78
CA ALA A 192 7.60 -10.72 16.28
C ALA A 192 7.69 -11.04 14.78
N LEU A 193 8.03 -10.03 14.00
CA LEU A 193 8.27 -10.14 12.56
C LEU A 193 9.76 -9.97 12.28
N PHE A 194 10.21 -10.53 11.17
CA PHE A 194 11.51 -10.16 10.62
C PHE A 194 11.45 -8.72 10.14
N ASP A 195 12.46 -7.94 10.48
CA ASP A 195 12.69 -6.64 9.88
C ASP A 195 13.24 -6.81 8.44
N CYS A 196 13.46 -5.69 7.74
CA CYS A 196 13.90 -5.75 6.35
C CYS A 196 15.32 -6.32 6.17
N ASN A 197 16.14 -6.36 7.23
CA ASN A 197 17.46 -7.01 7.23
C ASN A 197 17.38 -8.51 7.57
N GLY A 198 16.19 -9.04 7.85
CA GLY A 198 15.98 -10.42 8.26
C GLY A 198 16.27 -10.66 9.75
N GLU A 199 16.32 -9.59 10.57
CA GLU A 199 16.48 -9.70 12.01
C GLU A 199 15.11 -9.85 12.69
N CYS A 200 14.92 -10.91 13.47
CA CYS A 200 13.66 -11.12 14.18
C CYS A 200 13.48 -10.09 15.30
N GLY A 201 12.36 -9.35 15.28
CA GLY A 201 12.13 -8.24 16.20
C GLY A 201 13.12 -7.09 16.01
N GLY A 202 13.76 -7.04 14.84
CA GLY A 202 14.60 -5.93 14.43
C GLY A 202 13.78 -4.66 14.21
N VAL A 203 14.49 -3.54 14.05
CA VAL A 203 13.89 -2.21 13.95
C VAL A 203 14.09 -1.59 12.57
N ALA A 204 14.83 -2.24 11.68
CA ALA A 204 15.08 -1.71 10.35
C ALA A 204 13.78 -1.69 9.54
N MET A 205 13.45 -0.53 8.97
CA MET A 205 12.23 -0.34 8.21
C MET A 205 12.55 -0.25 6.73
N ILE A 206 11.72 -0.90 5.90
CA ILE A 206 11.81 -0.72 4.44
C ILE A 206 11.57 0.76 4.15
N GLY A 207 12.41 1.37 3.33
CA GLY A 207 12.27 2.78 2.98
C GLY A 207 13.04 3.77 3.86
N ASP A 208 13.40 3.42 5.10
CA ASP A 208 14.27 4.27 5.93
C ASP A 208 15.72 4.12 5.42
N LEU A 209 16.16 5.06 4.57
CA LEU A 209 17.47 5.00 3.92
C LEU A 209 18.59 5.55 4.80
N ASN A 210 18.24 6.34 5.81
CA ASN A 210 19.18 7.05 6.66
C ASN A 210 19.35 6.40 8.05
N ASP A 211 18.59 5.34 8.33
CA ASP A 211 18.60 4.51 9.54
C ASP A 211 18.27 5.31 10.83
N ASP A 212 17.43 6.34 10.74
CA ASP A 212 17.01 7.13 11.91
C ASP A 212 15.70 6.64 12.57
N LEU A 213 15.15 5.53 12.05
CA LEU A 213 13.91 4.90 12.47
C LEU A 213 12.67 5.74 12.16
N VAL A 214 12.75 6.61 11.16
CA VAL A 214 11.64 7.40 10.63
C VAL A 214 11.60 7.22 9.11
N GLN A 215 10.40 7.09 8.54
CA GLN A 215 10.19 7.13 7.09
C GLN A 215 9.66 8.52 6.74
N ASP A 216 10.53 9.39 6.19
CA ASP A 216 10.20 10.80 5.99
C ASP A 216 10.63 11.38 4.63
N LEU A 217 10.56 12.71 4.50
CA LEU A 217 10.94 13.42 3.27
C LEU A 217 12.43 13.29 2.94
N THR A 218 13.28 13.14 3.96
CA THR A 218 14.72 12.94 3.82
C THR A 218 14.99 11.64 3.07
N ASP A 219 14.25 10.58 3.39
CA ASP A 219 14.35 9.29 2.68
C ASP A 219 13.84 9.40 1.24
N ALA A 220 12.69 10.06 1.02
CA ALA A 220 12.16 10.27 -0.32
C ALA A 220 13.16 11.00 -1.23
N GLN A 221 13.86 12.01 -0.69
CA GLN A 221 14.91 12.73 -1.40
C GLN A 221 16.16 11.86 -1.63
N ALA A 222 16.57 11.07 -0.64
CA ALA A 222 17.68 10.13 -0.76
C ALA A 222 17.42 9.08 -1.85
N TYR A 223 16.18 8.59 -1.99
CA TYR A 223 15.78 7.72 -3.10
C TYR A 223 15.98 8.40 -4.45
N VAL A 224 15.48 9.64 -4.63
CA VAL A 224 15.63 10.38 -5.89
C VAL A 224 17.10 10.60 -6.24
N GLU A 225 17.92 11.03 -5.28
CA GLU A 225 19.36 11.23 -5.48
C GLU A 225 20.07 9.93 -5.85
N GLY A 226 19.76 8.85 -5.14
CA GLY A 226 20.34 7.54 -5.36
C GLY A 226 19.95 6.91 -6.70
N VAL A 227 18.71 7.09 -7.15
CA VAL A 227 18.24 6.69 -8.49
C VAL A 227 18.94 7.49 -9.59
N LEU A 228 19.16 8.80 -9.38
CA LEU A 228 19.89 9.65 -10.32
C LEU A 228 21.38 9.30 -10.41
N GLY A 229 22.02 9.01 -9.27
CA GLY A 229 23.42 8.61 -9.18
C GLY A 229 23.70 7.18 -9.65
N GLY A 230 22.70 6.30 -9.56
CA GLY A 230 22.90 4.85 -9.74
C GLY A 230 23.65 4.23 -8.56
N ASP A 231 23.52 4.83 -7.38
CA ASP A 231 24.29 4.49 -6.16
C ASP A 231 23.48 3.62 -5.19
N LEU A 232 22.18 3.44 -5.42
CA LEU A 232 21.34 2.54 -4.62
C LEU A 232 21.46 1.10 -5.08
N ASN A 233 21.66 0.21 -4.12
CA ASN A 233 21.61 -1.23 -4.35
C ASN A 233 20.23 -1.74 -3.98
N VAL A 234 19.72 -2.68 -4.80
CA VAL A 234 18.50 -3.41 -4.52
C VAL A 234 18.73 -4.32 -3.31
N ALA A 235 17.93 -4.15 -2.27
CA ALA A 235 17.88 -4.97 -1.08
C ALA A 235 16.48 -4.87 -0.47
N ASN A 236 16.10 -5.81 0.39
CA ASN A 236 14.77 -5.81 1.01
C ASN A 236 14.43 -4.50 1.74
N CYS A 237 15.41 -3.83 2.35
CA CYS A 237 15.19 -2.54 3.02
C CYS A 237 15.05 -1.36 2.06
N THR A 238 15.56 -1.47 0.84
CA THR A 238 15.63 -0.37 -0.12
C THR A 238 14.64 -0.51 -1.28
N ASP A 239 14.20 -1.72 -1.58
CA ASP A 239 13.25 -2.03 -2.64
C ASP A 239 11.82 -1.99 -2.07
N ILE A 240 11.18 -0.82 -2.16
CA ILE A 240 9.90 -0.55 -1.49
C ILE A 240 8.77 -1.34 -2.16
N ASN A 241 8.81 -1.46 -3.48
CA ASN A 241 7.77 -2.15 -4.25
C ASN A 241 8.11 -3.61 -4.60
N THR A 242 9.28 -4.10 -4.15
CA THR A 242 9.75 -5.48 -4.30
C THR A 242 9.83 -5.95 -5.76
N ASP A 243 10.08 -5.05 -6.69
CA ASP A 243 10.16 -5.36 -8.13
C ASP A 243 11.59 -5.73 -8.59
N GLY A 244 12.57 -5.64 -7.68
CA GLY A 244 13.97 -5.94 -7.94
C GLY A 244 14.72 -4.82 -8.67
N VAL A 245 14.16 -3.61 -8.75
CA VAL A 245 14.70 -2.47 -9.52
C VAL A 245 14.61 -1.16 -8.74
N MET A 246 15.76 -0.56 -8.44
CA MET A 246 15.79 0.80 -7.89
C MET A 246 15.31 1.83 -8.93
N SER A 247 14.14 2.40 -8.71
CA SER A 247 13.52 3.34 -9.66
C SER A 247 12.82 4.51 -8.96
N LEU A 248 12.28 5.43 -9.76
CA LEU A 248 11.41 6.48 -9.24
C LEU A 248 10.16 5.93 -8.54
N ALA A 249 9.75 4.69 -8.80
CA ALA A 249 8.61 4.09 -8.11
C ALA A 249 8.86 4.02 -6.59
N ASP A 250 10.04 3.58 -6.15
CA ASP A 250 10.42 3.55 -4.73
C ASP A 250 10.34 4.93 -4.09
N ALA A 251 10.96 5.93 -4.75
CA ALA A 251 10.92 7.31 -4.32
C ALA A 251 9.49 7.85 -4.21
N ALA A 252 8.62 7.48 -5.17
CA ALA A 252 7.24 7.92 -5.22
C ALA A 252 6.41 7.32 -4.08
N PHE A 253 6.58 6.04 -3.77
CA PHE A 253 5.93 5.42 -2.61
C PHE A 253 6.39 6.05 -1.30
N MET A 254 7.68 6.35 -1.14
CA MET A 254 8.17 7.06 0.04
C MET A 254 7.61 8.48 0.15
N ALA A 255 7.55 9.22 -0.96
CA ALA A 255 6.95 10.56 -0.98
C ALA A 255 5.45 10.54 -0.66
N ASP A 256 4.72 9.53 -1.13
CA ASP A 256 3.30 9.34 -0.80
C ASP A 256 3.12 8.99 0.68
N CYS A 257 3.92 8.06 1.22
CA CYS A 257 3.99 7.77 2.66
C CYS A 257 4.17 9.05 3.47
N GLN A 258 5.19 9.85 3.16
CA GLN A 258 5.46 11.07 3.91
C GLN A 258 4.33 12.12 3.79
N TRP A 259 3.79 12.30 2.58
CA TRP A 259 2.68 13.23 2.40
C TRP A 259 1.53 12.92 3.35
N TRP A 260 1.19 11.64 3.53
CA TRP A 260 0.12 11.21 4.43
C TRP A 260 0.52 11.12 5.90
N ASN A 261 1.80 10.89 6.22
CA ASN A 261 2.25 10.71 7.60
C ASN A 261 2.49 12.04 8.34
N GLU A 262 3.01 13.08 7.67
CA GLU A 262 3.35 14.35 8.33
C GLU A 262 2.71 15.60 7.71
N ALA A 263 2.54 15.66 6.38
CA ALA A 263 2.20 16.91 5.69
C ALA A 263 0.69 17.13 5.48
N HIS A 264 -0.09 16.05 5.32
CA HIS A 264 -1.53 16.08 5.17
C HIS A 264 -2.21 15.89 6.54
N THR A 265 -2.42 16.98 7.27
CA THR A 265 -3.39 16.97 8.38
C THR A 265 -4.78 16.92 7.77
N ASP A 266 -5.40 15.75 7.71
CA ASP A 266 -6.83 15.70 7.43
C ASP A 266 -7.57 16.37 8.60
N PRO A 267 -8.45 17.36 8.36
CA PRO A 267 -9.29 17.92 9.41
C PRO A 267 -10.17 16.88 10.12
N ASP A 268 -10.43 15.72 9.49
CA ASP A 268 -11.38 14.71 9.95
C ASP A 268 -10.82 13.26 10.03
N SER A 269 -9.51 13.04 9.87
CA SER A 269 -8.92 11.69 10.02
C SER A 269 -7.55 11.72 10.71
N THR A 270 -7.50 11.17 11.92
CA THR A 270 -6.26 10.73 12.60
C THR A 270 -5.99 9.25 12.29
N GLY A 271 -6.46 8.78 11.13
CA GLY A 271 -6.43 7.39 10.71
C GLY A 271 -5.03 6.82 10.55
N VAL A 272 -4.88 5.50 10.69
CA VAL A 272 -3.65 4.80 10.26
C VAL A 272 -3.69 4.78 8.75
N HIS A 273 -2.81 5.54 8.13
CA HIS A 273 -2.60 5.54 6.70
C HIS A 273 -1.65 4.38 6.36
N SER A 274 -2.12 3.42 5.55
CA SER A 274 -1.29 2.27 5.12
C SER A 274 -0.23 2.64 4.07
N HIS A 275 -0.06 3.93 3.79
CA HIS A 275 0.85 4.45 2.77
C HIS A 275 2.32 4.19 3.10
N CYS A 276 2.64 4.02 4.39
CA CYS A 276 3.97 3.67 4.90
C CYS A 276 4.11 2.17 5.24
N ASN A 277 3.07 1.36 4.99
CA ASN A 277 3.11 -0.08 5.24
C ASN A 277 3.82 -0.77 4.07
N PHE A 278 5.14 -0.71 4.07
CA PHE A 278 5.98 -1.38 3.08
C PHE A 278 6.29 -2.84 3.48
N PRO A 279 6.53 -3.73 2.48
CA PRO A 279 6.57 -3.44 1.05
C PRO A 279 5.16 -3.31 0.44
N VAL A 280 5.06 -2.58 -0.66
CA VAL A 280 3.83 -2.41 -1.44
C VAL A 280 3.93 -3.14 -2.77
N ASN A 281 2.79 -3.53 -3.35
CA ASN A 281 2.79 -4.09 -4.70
C ASN A 281 2.73 -2.94 -5.72
N ASP A 282 3.63 -2.95 -6.72
CA ASP A 282 3.52 -2.01 -7.83
C ASP A 282 2.31 -2.35 -8.70
N ILE A 283 1.38 -1.39 -8.82
CA ILE A 283 0.14 -1.59 -9.56
C ILE A 283 0.30 -1.01 -10.96
N THR A 284 0.65 -1.90 -11.90
CA THR A 284 0.67 -1.55 -13.31
C THR A 284 -0.74 -1.67 -13.91
N ASN A 285 -1.24 -0.59 -14.52
CA ASN A 285 -2.45 -0.64 -15.34
C ASN A 285 -2.09 -0.86 -16.83
N PRO A 286 -2.30 -2.07 -17.39
CA PRO A 286 -1.92 -2.37 -18.77
C PRO A 286 -2.81 -1.69 -19.81
N TYR A 287 -3.91 -1.07 -19.39
CA TYR A 287 -4.83 -0.35 -20.28
C TYR A 287 -4.49 1.14 -20.41
N ASP A 288 -3.61 1.65 -19.55
CA ASP A 288 -3.16 3.04 -19.60
C ASP A 288 -1.93 3.15 -20.50
N THR A 289 -1.85 4.20 -21.30
CA THR A 289 -0.65 4.46 -22.10
C THR A 289 -0.26 5.93 -22.06
N THR A 290 0.96 6.20 -21.59
CA THR A 290 1.58 7.52 -21.70
C THR A 290 2.54 7.53 -22.89
N HIS A 291 2.40 8.53 -23.75
CA HIS A 291 3.26 8.71 -24.91
C HIS A 291 4.17 9.92 -24.74
N PHE A 292 5.43 9.76 -25.11
CA PHE A 292 6.42 10.84 -25.17
C PHE A 292 6.86 11.07 -26.61
N LYS A 293 7.24 12.30 -26.92
CA LYS A 293 7.93 12.64 -28.17
C LYS A 293 8.92 13.77 -27.95
N ILE A 294 9.98 13.77 -28.74
CA ILE A 294 10.83 14.96 -28.92
C ILE A 294 10.08 15.90 -29.86
N ALA A 295 9.71 17.08 -29.37
CA ALA A 295 8.91 18.05 -30.10
C ALA A 295 9.76 19.10 -30.82
N GLU A 296 10.81 19.59 -30.16
CA GLU A 296 11.75 20.58 -30.69
C GLU A 296 13.18 20.18 -30.31
N VAL A 297 14.13 20.46 -31.19
CA VAL A 297 15.57 20.33 -30.92
C VAL A 297 16.25 21.57 -31.46
N ASN A 298 16.87 22.34 -30.56
CA ASN A 298 17.66 23.51 -30.91
C ASN A 298 19.15 23.21 -30.72
N TRP A 299 19.86 23.05 -31.84
CA TRP A 299 21.29 22.72 -31.85
C TRP A 299 22.21 23.90 -31.52
N GLU A 300 21.74 25.12 -31.75
CA GLU A 300 22.50 26.35 -31.46
C GLU A 300 22.50 26.64 -29.96
N GLU A 301 21.31 26.61 -29.35
CA GLU A 301 21.10 26.82 -27.92
C GLU A 301 21.27 25.55 -27.08
N LYS A 302 21.42 24.39 -27.74
CA LYS A 302 21.66 23.06 -27.14
C LYS A 302 20.60 22.57 -26.18
N TYR A 303 19.34 22.59 -26.61
CA TYR A 303 18.25 21.96 -25.87
C TYR A 303 17.29 21.17 -26.76
N LEU A 304 16.57 20.24 -26.13
CA LEU A 304 15.42 19.57 -26.71
C LEU A 304 14.21 19.66 -25.77
N ASP A 305 13.03 19.65 -26.36
CA ASP A 305 11.76 19.66 -25.63
C ASP A 305 11.06 18.31 -25.77
N VAL A 306 10.70 17.73 -24.63
CA VAL A 306 9.87 16.53 -24.53
C VAL A 306 8.43 16.96 -24.30
N HIS A 307 7.53 16.44 -25.13
CA HIS A 307 6.09 16.56 -24.94
C HIS A 307 5.50 15.23 -24.47
N VAL A 308 4.44 15.30 -23.66
CA VAL A 308 3.72 14.15 -23.13
C VAL A 308 2.27 14.15 -23.58
N LYS A 309 1.71 12.95 -23.77
CA LYS A 309 0.28 12.70 -23.91
C LYS A 309 -0.09 11.53 -23.00
N ASN A 310 -0.84 11.84 -21.94
CA ASN A 310 -1.30 10.92 -20.89
C ASN A 310 -2.84 10.99 -20.78
N PRO A 311 -3.60 10.33 -21.67
CA PRO A 311 -5.04 10.45 -21.70
C PRO A 311 -5.73 9.72 -20.54
N ASP A 312 -5.11 8.65 -20.03
CA ASP A 312 -5.78 7.70 -19.13
C ASP A 312 -5.46 7.96 -17.65
N ALA A 313 -4.25 8.44 -17.34
CA ALA A 313 -3.78 8.67 -15.97
C ALA A 313 -3.14 10.06 -15.77
N ARG A 314 -3.24 10.57 -14.53
CA ARG A 314 -2.49 11.75 -14.09
C ARG A 314 -1.04 11.36 -13.85
N ILE A 315 -0.11 12.31 -13.90
CA ILE A 315 1.33 12.04 -13.68
C ILE A 315 1.70 12.54 -12.29
N PHE A 316 2.12 11.63 -11.41
CA PHE A 316 2.66 11.95 -10.09
C PHE A 316 4.17 12.24 -10.15
N GLY A 317 4.90 11.43 -10.92
CA GLY A 317 6.31 11.62 -11.25
C GLY A 317 6.67 10.95 -12.57
N TYR A 318 7.86 11.24 -13.09
CA TYR A 318 8.41 10.57 -14.27
C TYR A 318 9.93 10.42 -14.21
N GLN A 319 10.42 9.31 -14.74
CA GLN A 319 11.84 9.02 -14.95
C GLN A 319 12.08 8.82 -16.46
N LEU A 320 12.98 9.62 -17.04
CA LEU A 320 13.34 9.55 -18.45
C LEU A 320 14.86 9.42 -18.58
N GLU A 321 15.30 8.56 -19.50
CA GLU A 321 16.71 8.37 -19.83
C GLU A 321 16.96 8.75 -21.29
N PHE A 322 18.06 9.46 -21.53
CA PHE A 322 18.44 10.01 -22.83
C PHE A 322 19.77 9.43 -23.27
N ASP A 323 19.76 8.66 -24.35
CA ASP A 323 21.00 8.21 -24.99
C ASP A 323 21.61 9.33 -25.85
N GLY A 324 22.93 9.35 -25.93
CA GLY A 324 23.66 10.23 -26.86
C GLY A 324 23.81 11.69 -26.42
N LEU A 325 23.35 12.09 -25.23
CA LEU A 325 23.55 13.45 -24.70
C LEU A 325 24.05 13.44 -23.25
N GLN A 326 24.69 14.53 -22.83
CA GLN A 326 25.08 14.73 -21.43
C GLN A 326 24.32 15.94 -20.89
N ILE A 327 23.45 15.71 -19.91
CA ILE A 327 22.52 16.73 -19.41
C ILE A 327 23.29 17.79 -18.62
N SER A 328 23.00 19.05 -18.91
CA SER A 328 23.55 20.20 -18.17
C SER A 328 22.51 20.97 -17.38
N GLN A 329 21.25 20.96 -17.82
CA GLN A 329 20.15 21.62 -17.16
C GLN A 329 18.82 21.00 -17.59
N THR A 330 17.85 21.00 -16.68
CA THR A 330 16.46 20.58 -16.93
C THR A 330 15.49 21.68 -16.51
N GLU A 331 14.40 21.84 -17.25
CA GLU A 331 13.34 22.80 -16.93
C GLU A 331 11.96 22.16 -17.12
N SER A 332 11.04 22.41 -16.19
CA SER A 332 9.64 22.02 -16.38
C SER A 332 8.99 22.96 -17.40
N LEU A 333 8.32 22.38 -18.40
CA LEU A 333 7.52 23.12 -19.37
C LEU A 333 6.00 22.99 -19.11
N LEU A 334 5.62 22.29 -18.04
CA LEU A 334 4.22 22.16 -17.65
C LEU A 334 3.63 23.53 -17.31
N ASP A 335 2.36 23.73 -17.66
CA ASP A 335 1.65 24.96 -17.34
C ASP A 335 1.55 25.12 -15.82
N ALA A 336 2.06 26.22 -15.28
CA ALA A 336 1.98 26.54 -13.85
C ALA A 336 0.53 26.56 -13.34
N ALA A 337 -0.45 26.82 -14.21
CA ALA A 337 -1.87 26.75 -13.87
C ALA A 337 -2.35 25.33 -13.49
N TYR A 338 -1.58 24.28 -13.82
CA TYR A 338 -1.86 22.92 -13.39
C TYR A 338 -1.61 22.68 -11.90
N GLY A 339 -0.83 23.55 -11.25
CA GLY A 339 -0.51 23.43 -9.82
C GLY A 339 0.35 22.21 -9.48
N TYR A 340 1.01 21.60 -10.46
CA TYR A 340 1.99 20.54 -10.23
C TYR A 340 3.30 21.15 -9.76
N THR A 341 3.83 20.69 -8.63
CA THR A 341 5.01 21.28 -7.97
C THR A 341 6.29 20.48 -8.20
N GLY A 342 6.19 19.27 -8.76
CA GLY A 342 7.35 18.44 -9.10
C GLY A 342 8.31 19.16 -10.06
N ALA A 343 9.59 19.16 -9.71
CA ALA A 343 10.66 19.81 -10.48
C ALA A 343 11.64 18.78 -11.05
N PRO A 344 12.02 18.89 -12.34
CA PRO A 344 12.93 17.94 -12.96
C PRO A 344 14.35 18.10 -12.42
N SER A 345 14.88 17.00 -11.90
CA SER A 345 16.21 16.86 -11.33
C SER A 345 17.07 15.93 -12.19
N HIS A 346 18.37 16.17 -12.22
CA HIS A 346 19.34 15.40 -12.98
C HIS A 346 20.72 15.42 -12.30
N ALA A 347 21.52 14.39 -12.53
CA ALA A 347 22.94 14.43 -12.19
C ALA A 347 23.71 15.24 -13.25
N PRO A 348 24.62 16.16 -12.87
CA PRO A 348 25.42 16.92 -13.84
C PRO A 348 26.24 16.03 -14.76
N GLY A 349 26.04 16.14 -16.08
CA GLY A 349 26.67 15.29 -17.09
C GLY A 349 26.07 13.88 -17.20
N GLY A 350 25.04 13.57 -16.40
CA GLY A 350 24.27 12.34 -16.47
C GLY A 350 23.32 12.30 -17.66
N GLN A 351 22.59 11.20 -17.77
CA GLN A 351 21.65 10.91 -18.88
C GLN A 351 20.20 10.74 -18.41
N LYS A 352 19.96 10.80 -17.10
CA LYS A 352 18.66 10.56 -16.48
C LYS A 352 18.06 11.86 -15.95
N VAL A 353 16.76 12.03 -16.16
CA VAL A 353 15.93 13.06 -15.53
C VAL A 353 14.87 12.38 -14.70
N VAL A 354 14.73 12.81 -13.45
CA VAL A 354 13.70 12.35 -12.51
C VAL A 354 12.89 13.55 -12.05
N THR A 355 11.57 13.44 -12.05
CA THR A 355 10.66 14.42 -11.46
C THR A 355 9.73 13.71 -10.52
N LEU A 356 9.60 14.22 -9.30
CA LEU A 356 8.67 13.72 -8.30
C LEU A 356 7.96 14.89 -7.62
N SER A 357 6.70 14.69 -7.28
CA SER A 357 5.94 15.57 -6.41
C SER A 357 6.02 15.06 -4.98
N TYR A 358 6.33 15.95 -4.03
CA TYR A 358 6.40 15.63 -2.60
C TYR A 358 5.18 16.11 -1.80
N ASP A 359 4.27 16.85 -2.44
CA ASP A 359 3.09 17.46 -1.79
C ASP A 359 1.77 16.85 -2.27
N GLY A 360 1.82 15.65 -2.85
CA GLY A 360 0.64 14.98 -3.41
C GLY A 360 0.16 15.57 -4.74
N SER A 361 0.73 16.68 -5.24
CA SER A 361 0.27 17.29 -6.49
C SER A 361 0.54 16.37 -7.70
N THR A 362 -0.39 16.35 -8.64
CA THR A 362 -0.30 15.52 -9.86
C THR A 362 -0.56 16.36 -11.10
N ALA A 363 0.24 16.17 -12.15
CA ALA A 363 -0.01 16.79 -13.44
C ALA A 363 -1.25 16.17 -14.11
N PRO A 364 -2.12 16.99 -14.73
CA PRO A 364 -3.41 16.53 -15.24
C PRO A 364 -3.29 15.58 -16.44
N LYS A 365 -4.42 14.94 -16.77
CA LYS A 365 -4.55 14.10 -17.98
C LYS A 365 -4.56 14.99 -19.23
N ASN A 366 -3.87 14.55 -20.29
CA ASN A 366 -3.80 15.27 -21.57
C ASN A 366 -4.16 14.35 -22.75
N THR A 367 -5.20 14.71 -23.49
CA THR A 367 -5.64 13.97 -24.69
C THR A 367 -4.86 14.37 -25.96
N SER A 368 -4.11 15.46 -25.90
CA SER A 368 -3.16 15.92 -26.91
C SER A 368 -1.75 16.05 -26.32
N TYR A 369 -0.74 16.16 -27.17
CA TYR A 369 0.63 16.39 -26.71
C TYR A 369 0.77 17.79 -26.13
N VAL A 370 1.25 17.89 -24.89
CA VAL A 370 1.58 19.14 -24.20
C VAL A 370 3.06 19.18 -23.82
N PRO A 371 3.69 20.36 -23.67
CA PRO A 371 5.06 20.48 -23.18
C PRO A 371 5.20 19.89 -21.78
N LEU A 372 6.28 19.12 -21.55
CA LEU A 372 6.57 18.49 -20.25
C LEU A 372 7.91 18.98 -19.68
N LEU A 373 8.98 18.81 -20.46
CA LEU A 373 10.36 18.93 -19.99
C LEU A 373 11.22 19.53 -21.10
N ARG A 374 12.09 20.47 -20.75
CA ARG A 374 13.23 20.89 -21.57
C ARG A 374 14.51 20.30 -20.99
N VAL A 375 15.35 19.74 -21.85
CA VAL A 375 16.66 19.18 -21.49
C VAL A 375 17.73 19.92 -22.27
N HIS A 376 18.63 20.59 -21.55
CA HIS A 376 19.84 21.18 -22.11
C HIS A 376 20.99 20.17 -22.02
N TRP A 377 21.87 20.17 -23.02
CA TRP A 377 23.04 19.31 -23.03
C TRP A 377 24.36 20.06 -23.19
N ILE A 378 25.42 19.45 -22.69
CA ILE A 378 26.80 19.86 -22.91
C ILE A 378 27.50 18.99 -23.94
N GLY A 379 28.57 19.53 -24.52
CA GLY A 379 29.39 18.81 -25.50
C GLY A 379 28.68 18.61 -26.85
N SER A 380 28.97 17.46 -27.46
CA SER A 380 28.35 16.98 -28.70
C SER A 380 27.26 15.99 -28.34
N ALA A 381 26.06 16.17 -28.88
CA ALA A 381 25.03 15.14 -28.84
C ALA A 381 25.20 14.23 -30.07
N ASN A 382 25.25 12.92 -29.84
CA ASN A 382 25.29 11.92 -30.90
C ASN A 382 23.88 11.36 -31.06
N GLY A 383 23.18 11.75 -32.12
CA GLY A 383 21.88 11.20 -32.51
C GLY A 383 22.01 10.22 -33.66
#